data_AF-A0AAV5G032-F1
#
_entry.id   AF-A0AAV5G032-F1
#
_cell.length_a   1.000
_cell.length_b   1.000
_cell.length_c   1.000
_cell.angle_alpha   90.00
_cell.angle_beta   90.00
_cell.angle_gamma   90.00
#
_symmetry.space_group_name_H-M   'P 1'
#
loop_
_entity.id
_entity.type
_entity.pdbx_description
1 polymer ?
#
loop_
_entity_poly.entity_id
_entity_poly.type
_entity_poly.pdbx_seq_one_letter_code
_entity_poly.pdbx_strand_id
1 'polypeptide(L)'
;MQRKFQEFIDLKQGGRNVLQYSVVFNHLAQYATEYVNTEEKKRYAFMRGMNATLKERLTWQITGTYSDLVNAAIVQEGAKHHVEEEDRKRKAPATTSAAPQVKHRLIYTSPTGQCFRASPQQRFQ
;
A
#
# COMPACT_ATOMS: atom_id res chain seq x y z
N MET A 1 -13.38 -37.97 0.43
CA MET A 1 -12.54 -37.09 -0.43
C MET A 1 -13.35 -35.99 -1.13
N GLN A 2 -14.51 -36.27 -1.74
CA GLN A 2 -15.30 -35.27 -2.48
C GLN A 2 -15.64 -33.98 -1.70
N ARG A 3 -15.95 -34.06 -0.39
CA ARG A 3 -16.25 -32.86 0.42
C ARG A 3 -15.07 -31.87 0.48
N LYS A 4 -13.84 -32.35 0.70
CA LYS A 4 -12.64 -31.51 0.78
C LYS A 4 -12.23 -30.96 -0.58
N PHE A 5 -12.45 -31.72 -1.65
CA PHE A 5 -12.27 -31.25 -3.01
C PHE A 5 -13.26 -30.10 -3.33
N GLN A 6 -14.53 -30.24 -2.95
CA GLN A 6 -15.52 -29.17 -3.11
C GLN A 6 -15.12 -27.92 -2.32
N GLU A 7 -14.65 -28.09 -1.07
CA GLU A 7 -14.09 -26.98 -0.28
C GLU A 7 -12.92 -26.28 -0.99
N PHE A 8 -12.07 -27.00 -1.73
CA PHE A 8 -11.00 -26.41 -2.54
C PHE A 8 -11.53 -25.61 -3.72
N ILE A 9 -12.53 -26.16 -4.45
CA ILE A 9 -13.13 -25.48 -5.61
C ILE A 9 -13.85 -24.19 -5.20
N ASP A 10 -14.54 -24.21 -4.07
CA ASP A 10 -15.28 -23.07 -3.53
C ASP A 10 -14.41 -22.13 -2.68
N LEU A 11 -13.12 -22.43 -2.54
CA LEU A 11 -12.21 -21.65 -1.71
C LEU A 11 -12.08 -20.23 -2.27
N LYS A 12 -12.39 -19.26 -1.41
CA LYS A 12 -12.22 -17.83 -1.66
C LYS A 12 -11.36 -17.19 -0.57
N GLN A 13 -10.63 -16.14 -0.93
CA GLN A 13 -9.83 -15.32 -0.02
C GLN A 13 -10.72 -14.70 1.06
N GLY A 14 -11.88 -14.17 0.67
CA GLY A 14 -12.83 -13.55 1.61
C GLY A 14 -12.18 -12.38 2.36
N GLY A 15 -12.38 -12.33 3.68
CA GLY A 15 -11.75 -11.34 4.57
C GLY A 15 -10.35 -11.71 5.05
N ARG A 16 -9.74 -12.78 4.54
CA ARG A 16 -8.38 -13.22 4.91
C ARG A 16 -7.34 -12.43 4.12
N ASN A 17 -6.21 -12.14 4.75
CA ASN A 17 -5.05 -11.63 4.02
C ASN A 17 -4.44 -12.73 3.13
N VAL A 18 -3.56 -12.35 2.21
CA VAL A 18 -2.94 -13.28 1.24
C VAL A 18 -2.21 -14.42 1.94
N LEU A 19 -1.53 -14.14 3.05
CA LEU A 19 -0.76 -15.15 3.80
C LEU A 19 -1.67 -16.22 4.39
N GLN A 20 -2.72 -15.82 5.12
CA GLN A 20 -3.71 -16.72 5.70
C GLN A 20 -4.42 -17.55 4.61
N TYR A 21 -4.77 -16.90 3.50
CA TYR A 21 -5.38 -17.58 2.36
C TYR A 21 -4.46 -18.65 1.77
N SER A 22 -3.15 -18.36 1.61
CA SER A 22 -2.19 -19.33 1.06
C SER A 22 -2.00 -20.59 1.93
N VAL A 23 -2.08 -20.45 3.25
CA VAL A 23 -2.04 -21.58 4.18
C VAL A 23 -3.25 -22.50 3.96
N VAL A 24 -4.46 -21.94 3.92
CA VAL A 24 -5.69 -22.72 3.70
C VAL A 24 -5.70 -23.36 2.31
N PHE A 25 -5.25 -22.62 1.30
CA PHE A 25 -5.12 -23.12 -0.06
C PHE A 25 -4.19 -24.34 -0.12
N ASN A 26 -2.99 -24.25 0.46
CA ASN A 26 -2.03 -25.35 0.45
C ASN A 26 -2.55 -26.58 1.21
N HIS A 27 -3.29 -26.39 2.31
CA HIS A 27 -3.92 -27.48 3.03
C HIS A 27 -4.98 -28.20 2.19
N LEU A 28 -5.85 -27.45 1.50
CA LEU A 28 -6.90 -28.01 0.66
C LEU A 28 -6.38 -28.57 -0.68
N ALA A 29 -5.28 -28.02 -1.20
CA ALA A 29 -4.64 -28.45 -2.45
C ALA A 29 -4.22 -29.93 -2.42
N GLN A 30 -3.94 -30.49 -1.24
CA GLN A 30 -3.63 -31.92 -1.07
C GLN A 30 -4.79 -32.84 -1.51
N TYR A 31 -6.02 -32.33 -1.49
CA TYR A 31 -7.21 -33.06 -1.92
C TYR A 31 -7.60 -32.80 -3.39
N ALA A 32 -6.86 -31.93 -4.09
CA ALA A 32 -7.13 -31.50 -5.45
C ALA A 32 -5.89 -31.59 -6.34
N THR A 33 -5.08 -32.65 -6.16
CA THR A 33 -3.77 -32.83 -6.81
C THR A 33 -3.79 -32.58 -8.32
N GLU A 34 -4.82 -33.05 -9.03
CA GLU A 34 -4.98 -32.84 -10.48
C GLU A 34 -5.10 -31.37 -10.91
N TYR A 35 -5.54 -30.49 -10.00
CA TYR A 35 -5.73 -29.06 -10.22
C TYR A 35 -4.54 -28.22 -9.74
N VAL A 36 -3.55 -28.86 -9.12
CA VAL A 36 -2.35 -28.18 -8.61
C VAL A 36 -1.06 -28.91 -8.99
N ASN A 37 -1.14 -29.90 -9.89
CA ASN A 37 0.00 -30.74 -10.26
C ASN A 37 1.06 -30.02 -11.11
N THR A 38 0.72 -28.86 -11.68
CA THR A 38 1.68 -27.99 -12.35
C THR A 38 1.66 -26.61 -11.68
N GLU A 39 2.80 -25.92 -11.73
CA GLU A 39 2.92 -24.54 -11.24
C GLU A 39 1.89 -23.62 -11.90
N GLU A 40 1.62 -23.82 -13.20
CA GLU A 40 0.58 -23.12 -13.93
C GLU A 40 -0.81 -23.35 -13.34
N LYS A 41 -1.24 -24.61 -13.22
CA LYS A 41 -2.57 -24.94 -12.68
C LYS A 41 -2.71 -24.46 -11.24
N LYS A 42 -1.68 -24.63 -10.42
CA LYS A 42 -1.65 -24.17 -9.03
C LYS A 42 -1.83 -22.66 -8.92
N ARG A 43 -1.16 -21.88 -9.78
CA ARG A 43 -1.32 -20.41 -9.84
C ARG A 43 -2.72 -20.01 -10.28
N TYR A 44 -3.25 -20.62 -11.34
CA TYR A 44 -4.62 -20.34 -11.78
C TYR A 44 -5.66 -20.68 -10.71
N ALA A 45 -5.50 -21.79 -10.02
CA ALA A 45 -6.37 -22.17 -8.91
C ALA A 45 -6.27 -21.16 -7.74
N PHE A 46 -5.05 -20.72 -7.40
CA PHE A 46 -4.86 -19.70 -6.37
C PHE A 46 -5.52 -18.36 -6.75
N MET A 47 -5.29 -17.88 -7.98
CA MET A 47 -5.88 -16.63 -8.48
C MET A 47 -7.39 -16.66 -8.62
N ARG A 48 -7.99 -17.83 -8.90
CA ARG A 48 -9.45 -17.99 -8.97
C ARG A 48 -10.15 -17.56 -7.69
N GLY A 49 -9.59 -17.93 -6.54
CA GLY A 49 -10.17 -17.60 -5.24
C GLY A 49 -9.71 -16.25 -4.67
N MET A 50 -8.78 -15.53 -5.32
CA MET A 50 -8.34 -14.21 -4.86
C MET A 50 -9.43 -13.14 -4.97
N ASN A 51 -9.31 -12.10 -4.13
CA ASN A 51 -10.12 -10.90 -4.25
C ASN A 51 -9.95 -10.26 -5.64
N ALA A 52 -11.06 -9.82 -6.26
CA ALA A 52 -11.07 -9.24 -7.60
C ALA A 52 -10.05 -8.09 -7.81
N THR A 53 -9.90 -7.20 -6.83
CA THR A 53 -8.97 -6.06 -6.97
C THR A 53 -7.50 -6.47 -6.95
N LEU A 54 -7.15 -7.49 -6.17
CA LEU A 54 -5.80 -8.06 -6.18
C LEU A 54 -5.58 -8.88 -7.46
N LYS A 55 -6.59 -9.65 -7.87
CA LYS A 55 -6.53 -10.47 -9.08
C LYS A 55 -6.25 -9.62 -10.33
N GLU A 56 -6.92 -8.49 -10.47
CA GLU A 56 -6.72 -7.57 -11.60
C GLU A 56 -5.27 -7.07 -11.67
N ARG A 57 -4.72 -6.65 -10.54
CA ARG A 57 -3.33 -6.17 -10.45
C ARG A 57 -2.30 -7.27 -10.67
N LEU A 58 -2.62 -8.51 -10.35
CA LEU A 58 -1.74 -9.68 -10.53
C LEU A 58 -1.90 -10.36 -11.89
N THR A 59 -2.87 -9.96 -12.72
CA THR A 59 -3.14 -10.60 -14.02
C THR A 59 -1.92 -10.59 -14.93
N TRP A 60 -1.14 -9.51 -14.89
CA TRP A 60 0.12 -9.37 -15.66
C TRP A 60 1.29 -10.18 -15.07
N GLN A 61 1.18 -10.59 -13.80
CA GLN A 61 2.23 -11.32 -13.05
C GLN A 61 1.92 -12.81 -12.94
N ILE A 62 1.01 -13.35 -13.76
CA ILE A 62 0.61 -14.76 -13.75
C ILE A 62 1.67 -15.69 -14.38
N THR A 63 2.88 -15.21 -14.66
CA THR A 63 4.03 -16.00 -15.15
C THR A 63 4.98 -16.33 -13.97
N GLY A 64 5.90 -17.30 -14.13
CA GLY A 64 6.80 -17.75 -13.04
C GLY A 64 6.25 -18.88 -12.15
N THR A 65 6.64 -18.89 -10.87
CA THR A 65 6.28 -19.95 -9.90
C THR A 65 5.11 -19.53 -8.99
N TYR A 66 4.48 -20.49 -8.33
CA TYR A 66 3.46 -20.23 -7.31
C TYR A 66 3.97 -19.29 -6.20
N SER A 67 5.22 -19.47 -5.77
CA SER A 67 5.84 -18.63 -4.74
C SER A 67 5.99 -17.19 -5.21
N ASP A 68 6.38 -16.96 -6.47
CA ASP A 68 6.50 -15.61 -7.04
C ASP A 68 5.16 -14.89 -7.04
N LEU A 69 4.09 -15.60 -7.44
CA LEU A 69 2.73 -15.06 -7.42
C LEU A 69 2.27 -14.70 -6.00
N VAL A 70 2.53 -15.55 -5.00
CA VAL A 70 2.16 -15.28 -3.60
C VAL A 70 2.93 -14.09 -3.05
N ASN A 71 4.24 -13.99 -3.33
CA ASN A 71 5.06 -12.85 -2.92
C ASN A 71 4.57 -11.55 -3.56
N ALA A 72 4.28 -11.56 -4.87
CA ALA A 72 3.71 -10.42 -5.56
C ALA A 72 2.36 -9.99 -4.95
N ALA A 73 1.51 -10.96 -4.61
CA ALA A 73 0.22 -10.69 -3.97
C ALA A 73 0.38 -10.05 -2.58
N ILE A 74 1.34 -10.50 -1.76
CA ILE A 74 1.65 -9.91 -0.45
C ILE A 74 2.12 -8.45 -0.61
N VAL A 75 3.03 -8.19 -1.54
CA VAL A 75 3.54 -6.82 -1.80
C VAL A 75 2.40 -5.89 -2.25
N GLN A 76 1.54 -6.35 -3.16
CA GLN A 76 0.43 -5.55 -3.64
C GLN A 76 -0.66 -5.29 -2.58
N GLU A 77 -0.90 -6.26 -1.68
CA GLU A 77 -1.81 -6.10 -0.54
C GLU A 77 -1.25 -5.05 0.43
N GLY A 78 0.04 -5.11 0.77
CA GLY A 78 0.71 -4.12 1.61
C GLY A 78 0.76 -2.71 1.00
N ALA A 79 0.97 -2.60 -0.31
CA ALA A 79 0.98 -1.30 -1.00
C ALA A 79 -0.36 -0.56 -0.90
N LYS A 80 -1.51 -1.26 -0.82
CA LYS A 80 -2.80 -0.62 -0.55
C LYS A 80 -2.87 0.02 0.83
N HIS A 81 -2.36 -0.67 1.85
CA HIS A 81 -2.41 -0.18 3.22
C HIS A 81 -1.64 1.13 3.39
N HIS A 82 -0.47 1.26 2.75
CA HIS A 82 0.33 2.48 2.86
C HIS A 82 -0.31 3.69 2.15
N VAL A 83 -0.97 3.48 1.00
CA VAL A 83 -1.69 4.55 0.29
C VAL A 83 -2.92 5.02 1.07
N GLU A 84 -3.72 4.10 1.62
CA GLU A 84 -4.90 4.47 2.43
C GLU A 84 -4.53 5.16 3.75
N GLU A 85 -3.41 4.79 4.37
CA GLU A 85 -2.95 5.42 5.61
C GLU A 85 -2.47 6.85 5.38
N GLU A 86 -1.75 7.10 4.28
CA GLU A 86 -1.31 8.45 3.88
C GLU A 86 -2.49 9.37 3.51
N ASP A 87 -3.51 8.84 2.82
CA ASP A 87 -4.73 9.60 2.51
C ASP A 87 -5.59 9.89 3.75
N ARG A 88 -5.65 8.97 4.72
CA ARG A 88 -6.32 9.20 6.01
C ARG A 88 -5.62 10.27 6.85
N LYS A 89 -4.29 10.31 6.85
CA LYS A 89 -3.53 11.38 7.52
C LYS A 89 -3.79 12.76 6.90
N ARG A 90 -4.05 12.82 5.59
CA ARG A 90 -4.37 14.07 4.87
C ARG A 90 -5.84 14.50 4.94
N LYS A 91 -6.76 13.59 5.26
CA LYS A 91 -8.21 13.86 5.36
C LYS A 91 -8.75 13.89 6.79
N ALA A 92 -7.91 13.74 7.82
CA ALA A 92 -8.33 13.97 9.19
C ALA A 92 -8.79 15.44 9.33
N PRO A 93 -10.01 15.72 9.84
CA PRO A 93 -10.42 17.09 10.10
C PRO A 93 -9.51 17.64 11.19
N ALA A 94 -8.81 18.73 10.88
CA ALA A 94 -8.07 19.52 11.84
C ALA A 94 -9.07 20.21 12.78
N THR A 95 -9.52 19.46 13.80
CA THR A 95 -10.13 20.02 15.01
C THR A 95 -9.39 19.34 16.14
N THR A 96 -8.53 20.02 16.89
CA THR A 96 -8.97 20.79 18.06
C THR A 96 -7.86 21.75 18.53
N SER A 97 -8.31 22.85 19.12
CA SER A 97 -7.62 23.78 20.03
C SER A 97 -6.67 24.83 19.43
N ALA A 98 -7.13 26.08 19.53
CA ALA A 98 -6.33 27.27 19.42
C ALA A 98 -5.15 27.24 20.41
N ALA A 99 -3.93 27.26 19.87
CA ALA A 99 -2.74 27.73 20.54
C ALA A 99 -1.98 28.61 19.54
N PRO A 100 -1.52 29.82 19.93
CA PRO A 100 -0.93 30.74 18.97
C PRO A 100 0.40 30.17 18.46
N GLN A 101 0.45 29.98 17.15
CA GLN A 101 1.64 29.59 16.40
C GLN A 101 2.64 30.74 16.48
N VAL A 102 3.61 30.67 17.39
CA VAL A 102 4.75 31.59 17.42
C VAL A 102 5.60 31.28 16.18
N LYS A 103 5.38 32.05 15.11
CA LYS A 103 6.20 32.03 13.91
C LYS A 103 7.62 32.39 14.31
N HIS A 104 8.50 31.40 14.41
CA HIS A 104 9.92 31.63 14.62
C HIS A 104 10.49 32.31 13.37
N ARG A 105 10.52 33.64 13.38
CA ARG A 105 11.18 34.44 12.35
C ARG A 105 12.67 34.15 12.46
N LEU A 106 13.24 33.38 11.52
CA LEU A 106 14.69 33.34 11.34
C LEU A 106 15.14 34.76 11.00
N ILE A 107 15.65 35.48 11.99
CA ILE A 107 16.39 36.71 11.77
C ILE A 107 17.82 36.28 11.43
N TYR A 108 18.18 36.35 10.16
CA TYR A 108 19.58 36.35 9.77
C TYR A 108 20.14 37.74 10.08
N THR A 109 20.70 37.92 11.27
CA THR A 109 21.58 39.06 11.55
C THR A 109 22.97 38.72 11.02
N SER A 110 23.31 39.23 9.86
CA SER A 110 24.69 39.27 9.38
C SER A 110 25.55 40.10 10.36
N PRO A 111 26.66 39.56 10.88
CA PRO A 111 27.63 40.39 11.57
C PRO A 111 28.46 41.13 10.52
N THR A 112 28.98 42.29 10.90
CA THR A 112 29.98 43.10 10.19
C THR A 112 29.50 43.95 8.99
N GLY A 113 29.47 45.27 9.22
CA GLY A 113 30.23 46.19 8.38
C GLY A 113 29.43 47.20 7.55
N GLN A 114 29.21 48.38 8.13
CA GLN A 114 29.07 49.68 7.47
C GLN A 114 27.86 49.90 6.53
N CYS A 115 26.93 50.76 6.97
CA CYS A 115 26.03 51.45 6.06
C CYS A 115 26.30 52.96 6.17
N PHE A 116 26.79 53.53 5.06
CA PHE A 116 27.01 54.94 4.86
C PHE A 116 25.71 55.72 5.10
N ARG A 117 25.77 56.75 5.95
CA ARG A 117 24.73 57.79 5.99
C ARG A 117 24.88 58.65 4.74
N ALA A 118 23.84 58.71 3.92
CA ALA A 118 23.64 59.78 2.95
C ALA A 118 22.37 60.56 3.31
N SER A 119 22.51 61.88 3.30
CA SER A 119 21.64 62.94 3.82
C SER A 119 20.31 63.11 3.06
N PRO A 120 19.29 63.75 3.66
CA PRO A 120 17.99 63.93 3.03
C PRO A 120 17.99 65.04 1.99
N GLN A 121 17.44 64.77 0.80
CA GLN A 121 17.12 65.79 -0.20
C GLN A 121 15.71 66.33 0.08
N GLN A 122 15.64 67.59 0.52
CA GLN A 122 14.39 68.33 0.63
C GLN A 122 13.85 68.65 -0.76
N ARG A 123 12.55 68.41 -0.94
CA ARG A 123 11.75 68.91 -2.06
C ARG A 123 10.49 69.49 -1.45
N PHE A 124 10.28 70.80 -1.56
CA PHE A 124 8.98 71.42 -1.83
C PHE A 124 9.17 72.89 -2.21
N GLN A 125 8.64 73.22 -3.40
CA GLN A 125 8.30 74.52 -4.03
C GLN A 125 9.47 75.47 -4.30
#